data_AF-X1BT63-F1
#
_entry.id   AF-X1BT63-F1
#
_cell.length_a   1.000
_cell.length_b   1.000
_cell.length_c   1.000
_cell.angle_alpha   90.00
_cell.angle_beta   90.00
_cell.angle_gamma   90.00
#
_symmetry.space_group_name_H-M   'P 1'
#
loop_
_entity.id
_entity.type
_entity.pdbx_description
1 polymer ?
#
loop_
_entity_poly.entity_id
_entity_poly.type
_entity_poly.pdbx_seq_one_letter_code
_entity_poly.pdbx_strand_id
1 'polypeptide(L)'
;NIIVKNKSNAFIKDIDISDTIPEAFKLISSNIDHKMTKSSDNHDQTINFTIPNITPYQEMEIMYYLKTFDGKDVNFTELESYFYG
;
A
#
# COMPACT_ATOMS: atom_id res chain seq x y z
N ASN A 1 -1.16 -5.25 -4.88
CA ASN A 1 -0.85 -4.06 -5.72
C ASN A 1 -2.01 -3.09 -5.61
N ILE A 2 -1.78 -1.80 -5.84
CA ILE A 2 -2.83 -0.78 -5.85
C ILE A 2 -2.83 -0.11 -7.22
N ILE A 3 -4.02 0.05 -7.80
CA ILE A 3 -4.22 0.64 -9.12
C ILE A 3 -4.94 1.98 -8.97
N VAL A 4 -4.28 3.05 -9.39
CA VAL A 4 -4.82 4.42 -9.36
C VAL A 4 -5.19 4.83 -10.78
N LYS A 5 -6.46 5.18 -10.99
CA LYS A 5 -7.01 5.52 -12.31
C LYS A 5 -7.65 6.90 -12.27
N ASN A 6 -7.16 7.80 -13.12
CA ASN A 6 -7.83 9.05 -13.38
C ASN A 6 -8.74 8.90 -14.58
N LYS A 7 -10.05 8.78 -14.36
CA LYS A 7 -11.04 8.68 -15.45
C LYS A 7 -11.63 10.03 -15.87
N SER A 8 -11.06 11.13 -15.37
CA SER A 8 -11.55 12.48 -15.63
C SER A 8 -10.66 13.21 -16.62
N ASN A 9 -11.13 14.38 -17.04
CA ASN A 9 -10.37 15.37 -17.81
C ASN A 9 -9.52 16.30 -16.92
N ALA A 10 -9.55 16.15 -15.60
CA ALA A 10 -8.84 17.00 -14.66
C ALA A 10 -7.47 16.41 -14.29
N PHE A 11 -6.50 17.28 -13.99
CA PHE A 11 -5.25 16.86 -13.36
C PHE A 11 -5.48 16.66 -11.87
N ILE A 12 -5.17 15.47 -11.36
CA ILE A 12 -5.24 15.18 -9.93
C ILE A 12 -3.81 15.24 -9.39
N LYS A 13 -3.60 15.99 -8.32
CA LYS A 13 -2.31 16.21 -7.67
C LYS A 13 -2.38 15.84 -6.19
N ASP A 14 -1.22 15.66 -5.57
CA ASP A 14 -1.06 15.47 -4.13
C ASP A 14 -1.96 14.34 -3.60
N ILE A 15 -1.85 13.16 -4.23
CA ILE A 15 -2.68 12.01 -3.90
C ILE A 15 -1.99 11.21 -2.80
N ASP A 16 -2.66 11.09 -1.67
CA ASP A 16 -2.24 10.23 -0.58
C ASP A 16 -3.08 8.95 -0.54
N ILE A 17 -2.41 7.82 -0.47
CA ILE A 17 -3.01 6.49 -0.38
C ILE A 17 -2.46 5.81 0.86
N SER A 18 -3.35 5.37 1.74
CA SER A 18 -3.00 4.65 2.95
C SER A 18 -3.50 3.21 2.88
N ASP A 19 -2.62 2.25 3.17
CA ASP A 19 -2.97 0.84 3.33
C ASP A 19 -2.60 0.38 4.74
N THR A 20 -3.51 -0.31 5.42
CA THR A 20 -3.30 -0.78 6.80
C THR A 20 -3.06 -2.28 6.78
N ILE A 21 -1.93 -2.68 7.35
CA ILE A 21 -1.49 -4.07 7.39
C ILE A 21 -1.16 -4.45 8.84
N PRO A 22 -1.24 -5.74 9.19
CA PRO A 22 -0.84 -6.18 10.53
C PRO A 22 0.64 -5.89 10.81
N GLU A 23 0.99 -5.65 12.06
CA GLU A 23 2.38 -5.46 12.52
C GLU A 23 3.21 -6.74 12.32
N ALA A 24 2.60 -7.91 12.11
CA ALA A 24 3.33 -9.14 11.77
C ALA A 24 4.08 -9.09 10.43
N PHE A 25 3.77 -8.10 9.59
CA PHE A 25 4.40 -7.89 8.29
C PHE A 25 5.48 -6.81 8.35
N LYS A 26 6.39 -6.85 7.38
CA LYS A 26 7.39 -5.84 7.15
C LYS A 26 7.40 -5.50 5.67
N LEU A 27 7.32 -4.22 5.38
CA LEU A 27 7.54 -3.72 4.02
C LEU A 27 9.00 -3.90 3.63
N ILE A 28 9.23 -4.62 2.54
CA ILE A 28 10.56 -4.91 1.99
C ILE A 28 10.95 -3.88 0.94
N SER A 29 10.03 -3.60 0.02
CA SER A 29 10.26 -2.64 -1.06
C SER A 29 8.94 -2.13 -1.62
N SER A 30 9.01 -0.99 -2.27
CA SER A 30 7.94 -0.34 -3.03
C SER A 30 8.54 0.27 -4.29
N ASN A 31 7.78 0.34 -5.37
CA ASN A 31 8.18 1.03 -6.59
C ASN A 31 8.06 2.56 -6.48
N ILE A 32 7.45 3.06 -5.40
CA ILE A 32 7.29 4.49 -5.12
C ILE A 32 7.64 4.83 -3.67
N ASP A 33 7.84 6.13 -3.44
CA ASP A 33 8.06 6.68 -2.12
C ASP A 33 6.90 6.37 -1.18
N HIS A 34 7.26 6.02 0.05
CA HIS A 34 6.32 5.59 1.07
C HIS A 34 6.79 5.98 2.46
N LYS A 35 5.83 6.05 3.38
CA LYS A 35 6.07 6.28 4.80
C LYS A 35 5.31 5.25 5.62
N MET A 36 6.02 4.58 6.53
CA MET A 36 5.41 3.69 7.50
C MET A 36 5.02 4.45 8.76
N THR A 37 3.81 4.22 9.26
CA THR A 37 3.35 4.74 10.55
C THR A 37 2.80 3.59 11.37
N LYS A 38 3.29 3.42 12.60
CA LYS A 38 2.75 2.41 13.52
C LYS A 38 1.58 2.99 14.31
N SER A 39 0.47 2.27 14.38
CA SER A 39 -0.61 2.60 15.32
C SER A 39 -0.22 2.10 16.71
N SER A 40 -0.38 2.92 17.74
CA SER A 40 -0.06 2.53 19.12
C SER A 40 -1.04 1.50 19.69
N ASP A 41 -2.24 1.39 19.12
CA ASP A 41 -3.39 0.79 19.81
C ASP A 41 -3.85 -0.55 19.21
N ASN A 42 -3.54 -0.84 17.93
CA ASN A 42 -4.22 -1.90 17.18
C ASN A 42 -3.33 -3.00 16.58
N HIS A 43 -2.07 -3.16 16.99
CA HIS A 43 -1.14 -4.14 16.37
C HIS A 43 -1.08 -4.06 14.83
N ASP A 44 -1.39 -2.87 14.29
CA ASP A 44 -1.46 -2.56 12.88
C ASP A 44 -0.47 -1.44 12.56
N GLN A 45 -0.01 -1.44 11.32
CA GLN A 45 0.82 -0.41 10.75
C GLN A 45 0.22 0.05 9.42
N THR A 46 0.40 1.33 9.12
CA THR A 46 -0.10 1.93 7.89
C THR A 46 1.06 2.27 6.98
N ILE A 47 0.96 1.84 5.72
CA ILE A 47 1.82 2.27 4.61
C ILE A 47 1.13 3.45 3.94
N ASN A 48 1.78 4.61 3.92
CA ASN A 48 1.32 5.78 3.19
C ASN A 48 2.15 5.95 1.94
N PHE A 49 1.49 6.03 0.78
CA PHE A 49 2.06 6.30 -0.52
C PHE A 49 1.63 7.69 -0.97
N THR A 50 2.55 8.46 -1.55
CA THR A 50 2.25 9.77 -2.12
C THR A 50 2.52 9.77 -3.62
N ILE A 51 1.51 10.09 -4.42
CA ILE A 51 1.63 10.27 -5.87
C ILE A 51 1.55 11.78 -6.17
N PRO A 52 2.60 12.38 -6.76
CA PRO A 52 2.61 13.82 -7.04
C PRO A 52 1.49 14.27 -7.97
N ASN A 53 1.23 13.48 -9.03
CA ASN A 53 0.11 13.73 -9.94
C ASN A 53 -0.23 12.50 -10.78
N ILE A 54 -1.47 12.48 -11.26
CA ILE A 54 -1.94 11.60 -12.34
C ILE A 54 -2.71 12.44 -13.36
N THR A 55 -2.28 12.37 -14.62
CA THR A 55 -2.88 13.16 -15.69
C THR A 55 -4.21 12.56 -16.15
N PRO A 56 -5.04 13.33 -16.89
CA PRO A 56 -6.30 12.84 -17.42
C PRO A 56 -6.18 11.50 -18.15
N TYR A 57 -7.09 10.57 -17.84
CA TYR A 57 -7.18 9.26 -18.48
C TYR A 57 -5.93 8.37 -18.35
N GLN A 58 -5.05 8.65 -17.38
CA GLN A 58 -3.91 7.79 -17.06
C GLN A 58 -4.19 6.84 -15.91
N GLU A 59 -3.34 5.83 -15.84
CA GLU A 59 -3.29 4.81 -14.80
C GLU A 59 -1.88 4.72 -14.24
N MET A 60 -1.78 4.47 -12.94
CA MET A 60 -0.52 4.21 -12.25
C MET A 60 -0.70 2.99 -11.34
N GLU A 61 0.30 2.11 -11.35
CA GLU A 61 0.35 0.94 -10.48
C GLU A 61 1.37 1.15 -9.36
N ILE A 62 0.91 0.95 -8.13
CA ILE A 62 1.74 0.88 -6.93
C ILE A 62 1.99 -0.60 -6.63
N MET A 63 3.25 -0.98 -6.65
CA MET A 63 3.72 -2.31 -6.30
C MET A 63 4.56 -2.23 -5.03
N TYR A 64 4.19 -3.03 -4.04
CA TYR A 64 4.93 -3.17 -2.81
C TYR A 64 4.98 -4.64 -2.38
N TYR A 65 6.07 -5.00 -1.69
CA TYR A 65 6.33 -6.36 -1.25
C TYR A 65 6.40 -6.41 0.28
N LEU A 66 5.59 -7.29 0.86
CA LEU A 66 5.55 -7.54 2.28
C LEU A 66 6.19 -8.88 2.59
N LYS A 67 6.77 -8.97 3.78
CA LYS A 67 7.33 -10.20 4.32
C LYS A 67 6.93 -10.33 5.78
N THR A 68 6.60 -11.52 6.25
CA THR A 68 6.37 -11.73 7.68
C THR A 68 7.69 -11.72 8.45
N PHE A 69 7.64 -11.35 9.73
CA PHE A 69 8.82 -11.41 10.60
C PHE A 69 9.40 -12.83 10.77
N ASP A 70 8.62 -13.88 10.51
CA ASP A 70 9.07 -15.28 10.50
C ASP A 70 9.87 -15.68 9.25
N GLY A 71 10.07 -14.75 8.31
CA GLY A 71 10.92 -14.97 7.15
C GLY A 71 10.21 -15.57 5.94
N LYS A 72 8.90 -15.81 5.99
CA LYS A 72 8.12 -16.28 4.85
C LYS A 72 7.68 -15.11 3.96
N ASP A 73 7.81 -15.30 2.65
CA ASP A 73 7.22 -14.37 1.69
C ASP A 73 5.74 -14.71 1.61
N VAL A 74 4.87 -13.71 1.83
CA VAL A 74 3.42 -13.93 1.91
C VAL A 74 2.77 -13.43 0.64
N ASN A 75 2.01 -14.30 -0.02
CA ASN A 75 1.27 -13.96 -1.23
C ASN A 75 -0.06 -13.26 -0.86
N PHE A 76 -0.62 -12.46 -1.77
CA PHE A 76 -1.85 -11.70 -1.57
C PHE A 76 -3.02 -12.54 -1.05
N THR A 77 -3.13 -13.80 -1.49
CA THR A 77 -4.17 -14.75 -1.04
C THR A 77 -4.05 -15.12 0.43
N GLU A 78 -2.84 -15.16 0.98
CA GLU A 78 -2.63 -15.46 2.40
C GLU A 78 -2.96 -14.25 3.27
N LEU A 79 -2.77 -13.02 2.77
CA LEU A 79 -3.19 -11.80 3.45
C LEU A 79 -4.70 -11.79 3.74
N GLU A 80 -5.54 -12.21 2.78
CA GLU A 80 -6.99 -12.30 3.01
C GLU A 80 -7.34 -13.25 4.16
N SER A 81 -6.64 -14.38 4.31
CA SER A 81 -6.88 -15.33 5.40
C SER A 81 -6.50 -14.80 6.79
N TYR A 82 -5.55 -13.85 6.88
CA TYR A 82 -5.20 -13.20 8.15
C TYR A 82 -6.27 -12.21 8.62
N PHE A 83 -7.08 -11.67 7.71
CA PHE A 83 -8.21 -10.79 8.06
C PHE A 83 -9.47 -11.57 8.45
N TYR A 84 -9.61 -12.81 8.01
CA TYR A 84 -10.72 -13.72 8.34
C TYR A 84 -10.19 -14.97 9.05
N GLY A 85 -9.70 -14.81 10.28
CA GLY A 85 -9.43 -15.96 11.16
C GLY A 85 -10.65 -16.85 11.36
#